data_AF-A0A7Y2VIW9-F1
#
_entry.id   AF-A0A7Y2VIW9-F1
#
_cell.length_a   1.000
_cell.length_b   1.000
_cell.length_c   1.000
_cell.angle_alpha   90.00
_cell.angle_beta   90.00
_cell.angle_gamma   90.00
#
_symmetry.space_group_name_H-M   'P 1'
#
loop_
_entity.id
_entity.type
_entity.pdbx_description
1 polymer ?
#
loop_
_entity_poly.entity_id
_entity_poly.type
_entity_poly.pdbx_seq_one_letter_code
_entity_poly.pdbx_strand_id
1 'polypeptide(L)'
;MDKARYKVHFGGPDRPAGALRDLLFQRLADTPAGGSVDWVTYYFRDRPLARELVQAARRGVRVTLVLEDRPRIAWANDAVKDVLSGKDGLGDRLRLLRLPGVPAPRGLAWKPQVHEKLFAFSHPRPTAFIGSFNPSGDFPEEAPEILPKIGDHNIAHNALVEAADPEMVALITGHIRQLHRDGSSLLYRFRPGAGKDADLGHSRIVFWPRLGGHPVERLLREYGGEGRIRIAASHIRHAGAVRRLVALARSGASVEVISEHTARRVPARTERRLTAAGVAFRRLGAEQDVPMHLKFV
;
A
#
# COMPACT_ATOMS: atom_id res chain seq x y z
N MET A 1 19.34 7.94 -23.86
CA MET A 1 18.34 6.92 -23.45
C MET A 1 17.90 7.25 -22.04
N ASP A 2 16.72 7.85 -21.88
CA ASP A 2 16.18 8.21 -20.56
C ASP A 2 15.89 6.89 -19.82
N LYS A 3 16.66 6.56 -18.78
CA LYS A 3 16.41 5.35 -17.98
C LYS A 3 14.99 5.46 -17.44
N ALA A 4 14.22 4.38 -17.50
CA ALA A 4 12.86 4.36 -16.95
C ALA A 4 12.89 4.89 -15.51
N ARG A 5 12.24 6.04 -15.28
CA ARG A 5 12.19 6.73 -13.97
C ARG A 5 11.49 5.89 -12.90
N TYR A 6 10.70 4.92 -13.36
CA TYR A 6 9.98 3.95 -12.54
C TYR A 6 10.16 2.53 -13.05
N LYS A 7 10.13 1.56 -12.13
CA LYS A 7 10.08 0.13 -12.43
C LYS A 7 8.97 -0.51 -11.60
N VAL A 8 8.10 -1.28 -12.24
CA VAL A 8 7.04 -2.01 -11.52
C VAL A 8 7.52 -3.43 -11.22
N HIS A 9 7.43 -3.81 -9.96
CA HIS A 9 7.71 -5.16 -9.47
C HIS A 9 6.38 -5.80 -9.08
N PHE A 10 6.11 -6.98 -9.62
CA PHE A 10 4.88 -7.73 -9.35
C PHE A 10 5.14 -8.89 -8.41
N GLY A 11 4.18 -9.13 -7.52
CA GLY A 11 4.01 -10.41 -6.82
C GLY A 11 2.84 -11.17 -7.43
N GLY A 12 2.78 -12.48 -7.19
CA GLY A 12 1.74 -13.35 -7.73
C GLY A 12 2.20 -14.80 -7.82
N PRO A 13 1.31 -15.71 -8.25
CA PRO A 13 1.60 -17.13 -8.39
C PRO A 13 2.60 -17.44 -9.52
N ASP A 14 2.81 -16.51 -10.45
CA ASP A 14 3.79 -16.59 -11.54
C ASP A 14 5.21 -16.22 -11.09
N ARG A 15 5.42 -15.92 -9.80
CA ARG A 15 6.69 -15.46 -9.22
C ARG A 15 7.11 -16.36 -8.07
N PRO A 16 8.41 -16.38 -7.72
CA PRO A 16 8.86 -17.02 -6.50
C PRO A 16 8.09 -16.50 -5.28
N ALA A 17 7.70 -17.40 -4.38
CA ALA A 17 7.05 -17.03 -3.13
C ALA A 17 7.94 -16.04 -2.36
N GLY A 18 7.39 -14.90 -1.95
CA GLY A 18 8.14 -13.87 -1.25
C GLY A 18 8.92 -12.91 -2.16
N ALA A 19 8.79 -12.95 -3.49
CA ALA A 19 9.57 -12.10 -4.39
C ALA A 19 9.59 -10.59 -4.02
N LEU A 20 8.46 -10.01 -3.62
CA LEU A 20 8.40 -8.60 -3.18
C LEU A 20 8.99 -8.39 -1.78
N ARG A 21 8.88 -9.37 -0.89
CA ARG A 21 9.52 -9.36 0.42
C ARG A 21 11.04 -9.43 0.27
N ASP A 22 11.53 -10.35 -0.55
CA ASP A 22 12.96 -10.56 -0.78
C ASP A 22 13.59 -9.35 -1.47
N LEU A 23 12.84 -8.66 -2.35
CA LEU A 23 13.24 -7.36 -2.88
C LEU A 23 13.49 -6.33 -1.76
N LEU A 24 12.58 -6.21 -0.78
CA LEU A 24 12.77 -5.31 0.36
C LEU A 24 13.92 -5.76 1.26
N PHE A 25 14.07 -7.08 1.47
CA PHE A 25 15.16 -7.67 2.24
C PHE A 25 16.51 -7.33 1.61
N GLN A 26 16.65 -7.49 0.29
CA GLN A 26 17.86 -7.15 -0.43
C GLN A 26 18.18 -5.65 -0.30
N ARG A 27 17.18 -4.77 -0.41
CA ARG A 27 17.40 -3.31 -0.25
C ARG A 27 17.86 -2.93 1.16
N LEU A 28 17.38 -3.63 2.19
CA LEU A 28 17.91 -3.48 3.54
C LEU A 28 19.38 -3.92 3.60
N ALA A 29 19.68 -5.12 3.11
CA ALA A 29 21.02 -5.69 3.12
C ALA A 29 22.04 -4.81 2.37
N ASP A 30 21.65 -4.26 1.21
CA ASP A 30 22.47 -3.38 0.39
C ASP A 30 22.69 -1.99 1.02
N THR A 31 21.98 -1.66 2.11
CA THR A 31 22.15 -0.36 2.79
C THR A 31 23.29 -0.44 3.82
N PRO A 32 24.43 0.23 3.57
CA PRO A 32 25.59 0.18 4.45
C PRO A 32 25.43 1.10 5.67
N ALA A 33 26.36 0.98 6.62
CA ALA A 33 26.51 1.92 7.72
C ALA A 33 26.55 3.38 7.21
N GLY A 34 25.85 4.29 7.89
CA GLY A 34 25.70 5.69 7.45
C GLY A 34 24.63 5.92 6.39
N GLY A 35 24.10 4.86 5.76
CA GLY A 35 22.89 4.91 4.94
C GLY A 35 21.61 5.12 5.78
N SER A 36 20.48 5.31 5.11
CA SER A 36 19.15 5.39 5.70
C SER A 36 18.11 4.50 5.03
N VAL A 37 17.14 4.08 5.85
CA VAL A 37 15.92 3.35 5.51
C VAL A 37 14.76 4.04 6.19
N ASP A 38 13.76 4.44 5.42
CA ASP A 38 12.55 5.11 5.90
C ASP A 38 11.33 4.29 5.45
N TRP A 39 10.52 3.81 6.41
CA TRP A 39 9.51 2.80 6.18
C TRP A 39 8.18 3.16 6.83
N VAL A 40 7.07 3.07 6.08
CA VAL A 40 5.71 3.07 6.64
C VAL A 40 4.91 1.90 6.09
N THR A 41 4.25 1.15 6.97
CA THR A 41 3.39 0.05 6.56
C THR A 41 2.19 -0.13 7.49
N TYR A 42 1.15 -0.75 6.93
CA TYR A 42 -0.10 -1.03 7.62
C TYR A 42 -0.09 -2.41 8.30
N TYR A 43 0.08 -3.46 7.51
CA TYR A 43 0.36 -4.79 8.03
C TYR A 43 1.86 -5.06 7.98
N PHE A 44 2.41 -5.63 9.04
CA PHE A 44 3.78 -6.12 9.10
C PHE A 44 3.86 -7.33 10.02
N ARG A 45 4.02 -8.50 9.42
CA ARG A 45 4.04 -9.80 10.11
C ARG A 45 5.33 -10.58 9.88
N ASP A 46 6.11 -10.20 8.88
CA ASP A 46 7.36 -10.86 8.53
C ASP A 46 8.43 -10.63 9.60
N ARG A 47 8.63 -11.61 10.49
CA ARG A 47 9.60 -11.51 11.58
C ARG A 47 11.05 -11.51 11.06
N PRO A 48 11.44 -12.32 10.07
CA PRO A 48 12.78 -12.21 9.49
C PRO A 48 13.10 -10.80 8.97
N LEU A 49 12.18 -10.16 8.26
CA LEU A 49 12.36 -8.80 7.75
C LEU A 49 12.40 -7.76 8.88
N ALA A 50 11.60 -7.96 9.95
CA ALA A 50 11.67 -7.14 11.16
C ALA A 50 13.02 -7.28 11.88
N ARG A 51 13.56 -8.49 11.98
CA ARG A 51 14.90 -8.73 12.54
C ARG A 51 15.97 -8.06 11.67
N GLU A 52 15.85 -8.11 10.35
CA GLU A 52 16.79 -7.44 9.45
C GLU A 52 16.78 -5.91 9.61
N LEU A 53 15.62 -5.28 9.84
CA LEU A 53 15.55 -3.86 10.21
C LEU A 53 16.31 -3.56 11.52
N VAL A 54 16.19 -4.43 12.52
CA VAL A 54 16.94 -4.30 13.78
C VAL A 54 18.45 -4.47 13.53
N GLN A 55 18.86 -5.46 12.74
CA GLN A 55 20.27 -5.64 12.37
C GLN A 55 20.79 -4.46 11.55
N ALA A 56 19.96 -3.84 10.72
CA ALA A 56 20.29 -2.61 9.99
C ALA A 56 20.62 -1.46 10.92
N ALA A 57 19.77 -1.24 11.92
CA ALA A 57 20.03 -0.22 12.93
C ALA A 57 21.35 -0.49 13.69
N ARG A 58 21.62 -1.76 14.04
CA ARG A 58 22.84 -2.18 14.74
C ARG A 58 24.12 -1.97 13.94
N ARG A 59 24.10 -2.26 12.63
CA ARG A 59 25.25 -1.99 11.75
C ARG A 59 25.44 -0.50 11.43
N GLY A 60 24.62 0.40 11.98
CA GLY A 60 24.75 1.85 11.80
C GLY A 60 23.93 2.44 10.65
N VAL A 61 22.91 1.72 10.15
CA VAL A 61 21.91 2.30 9.23
C VAL A 61 20.95 3.18 10.03
N ARG A 62 20.64 4.38 9.52
CA ARG A 62 19.58 5.23 10.07
C ARG A 62 18.22 4.68 9.65
N VAL A 63 17.61 3.90 10.53
CA VAL A 63 16.26 3.36 10.35
C VAL A 63 15.22 4.33 10.92
N THR A 64 14.15 4.57 10.17
CA THR A 64 12.91 5.24 10.63
C THR A 64 11.74 4.38 10.22
N LEU A 65 11.01 3.82 11.19
CA LEU A 65 9.90 2.91 10.94
C LEU A 65 8.60 3.43 11.57
N VAL A 66 7.57 3.60 10.75
CA VAL A 66 6.20 3.86 11.19
C VAL A 66 5.35 2.63 10.93
N LEU A 67 4.71 2.12 11.98
CA LEU A 67 3.85 0.95 11.90
C LEU A 67 2.46 1.30 12.43
N GLU A 68 1.41 0.96 11.69
CA GLU A 68 0.05 1.01 12.24
C GLU A 68 -0.03 0.05 13.44
N ASP A 69 -0.33 0.62 14.61
CA ASP A 69 -0.31 -0.11 15.87
C ASP A 69 -1.47 -1.11 15.98
N ARG A 70 -2.65 -0.72 15.48
CA ARG A 70 -3.87 -1.55 15.53
C ARG A 70 -4.58 -1.54 14.18
N PRO A 71 -4.06 -2.28 13.19
CA PRO A 71 -4.74 -2.44 11.91
C PRO A 71 -6.06 -3.17 12.12
N ARG A 72 -6.82 -3.41 11.04
CA ARG A 72 -8.19 -3.95 11.11
C ARG A 72 -8.28 -5.25 11.92
N ILE A 73 -7.23 -6.07 11.87
CA ILE A 73 -7.05 -7.19 12.78
C ILE A 73 -6.03 -6.72 13.81
N ALA A 74 -6.49 -6.37 15.01
CA ALA A 74 -5.72 -5.58 15.95
C ALA A 74 -4.39 -6.23 16.38
N TRP A 75 -4.34 -7.56 16.41
CA TRP A 75 -3.17 -8.34 16.82
C TRP A 75 -2.28 -8.77 15.65
N ALA A 76 -2.62 -8.40 14.40
CA ALA A 76 -1.91 -8.89 13.22
C ALA A 76 -0.40 -8.62 13.28
N ASN A 77 0.00 -7.47 13.84
CA ASN A 77 1.37 -7.01 13.87
C ASN A 77 2.11 -7.40 15.17
N ASP A 78 1.47 -8.07 16.13
CA ASP A 78 2.01 -8.21 17.50
C ASP A 78 3.36 -8.93 17.54
N ALA A 79 3.51 -10.05 16.83
CA ALA A 79 4.76 -10.79 16.81
C ALA A 79 5.95 -9.99 16.23
N VAL A 80 5.69 -9.11 15.27
CA VAL A 80 6.70 -8.18 14.74
C VAL A 80 6.93 -7.02 15.69
N LYS A 81 5.88 -6.50 16.35
CA LYS A 81 6.02 -5.46 17.37
C LYS A 81 6.92 -5.93 18.50
N ASP A 82 6.81 -7.19 18.93
CA ASP A 82 7.68 -7.76 19.96
C ASP A 82 9.16 -7.75 19.54
N VAL A 83 9.45 -8.11 18.29
CA VAL A 83 10.80 -8.02 17.72
C VAL A 83 11.31 -6.57 17.67
N LEU A 84 10.48 -5.65 17.17
CA LEU A 84 10.88 -4.26 16.93
C LEU A 84 10.95 -3.42 18.21
N SER A 85 10.13 -3.73 19.21
CA SER A 85 9.99 -2.96 20.47
C SER A 85 10.73 -3.60 21.64
N GLY A 86 11.29 -4.79 21.46
CA GLY A 86 12.08 -5.48 22.48
C GLY A 86 13.30 -4.68 22.93
N LYS A 87 13.94 -5.12 24.02
CA LYS A 87 15.15 -4.52 24.62
C LYS A 87 16.22 -4.13 23.59
N ASP A 88 16.30 -4.95 22.58
CA ASP A 88 17.33 -5.04 21.56
C ASP A 88 16.86 -4.50 20.20
N GLY A 89 15.65 -3.94 20.15
CA GLY A 89 14.93 -3.51 18.96
C GLY A 89 15.29 -2.09 18.50
N LEU A 90 14.32 -1.41 17.92
CA LEU A 90 14.52 -0.12 17.24
C LEU A 90 14.53 1.10 18.19
N GLY A 91 13.94 0.99 19.38
CA GLY A 91 13.79 2.10 20.32
C GLY A 91 13.03 3.27 19.67
N ASP A 92 13.56 4.49 19.82
CA ASP A 92 12.96 5.73 19.27
C ASP A 92 12.91 5.78 17.73
N ARG A 93 13.49 4.79 17.04
CA ARG A 93 13.40 4.64 15.58
C ARG A 93 12.10 3.98 15.12
N LEU A 94 11.31 3.45 16.06
CA LEU A 94 10.00 2.87 15.83
C LEU A 94 8.91 3.82 16.33
N ARG A 95 7.98 4.16 15.44
CA ARG A 95 6.72 4.81 15.79
C ARG A 95 5.56 3.85 15.60
N LEU A 96 4.99 3.39 16.71
CA LEU A 96 3.68 2.75 16.72
C LEU A 96 2.62 3.83 16.59
N LEU A 97 1.99 3.90 15.43
CA LEU A 97 1.05 4.95 15.10
C LEU A 97 -0.37 4.50 15.42
N ARG A 98 -1.07 5.33 16.20
CA ARG A 98 -2.50 5.21 16.45
C ARG A 98 -3.15 6.56 16.23
N LEU A 99 -3.98 6.65 15.19
CA LEU A 99 -4.76 7.85 14.94
C LEU A 99 -5.97 7.88 15.90
N PRO A 100 -6.21 8.98 16.62
CA PRO A 100 -7.37 9.07 17.49
C PRO A 100 -8.64 9.00 16.64
N GLY A 101 -9.61 8.20 17.05
CA GLY A 101 -10.95 8.24 16.45
C GLY A 101 -11.68 9.51 16.87
N VAL A 102 -12.64 9.97 16.07
CA VAL A 102 -13.64 10.94 16.51
C VAL A 102 -14.83 10.15 17.08
N PRO A 103 -15.43 10.55 18.21
CA PRO A 103 -16.68 9.95 18.64
C PRO A 103 -17.72 10.12 17.51
N ALA A 104 -18.12 9.00 16.93
CA ALA A 104 -19.18 8.96 15.94
C ALA A 104 -20.52 8.59 16.62
N PRO A 105 -21.67 8.92 16.01
CA PRO A 105 -22.98 8.59 16.56
C PRO A 105 -23.08 7.11 16.94
N ARG A 106 -23.91 6.78 17.95
CA ARG A 106 -24.15 5.38 18.38
C ARG A 106 -24.34 4.47 17.17
N GLY A 107 -23.45 3.48 17.02
CA GLY A 107 -23.47 2.51 15.92
C GLY A 107 -22.46 2.74 14.79
N LEU A 108 -21.79 3.90 14.73
CA LEU A 108 -20.62 4.11 13.88
C LEU A 108 -19.40 4.38 14.77
N ALA A 109 -18.34 3.61 14.58
CA ALA A 109 -17.02 3.92 15.13
C ALA A 109 -16.11 4.25 13.95
N TRP A 110 -15.73 5.52 13.81
CA TRP A 110 -14.74 5.91 12.83
C TRP A 110 -13.34 5.65 13.41
N LYS A 111 -12.66 4.64 12.86
CA LYS A 111 -11.31 4.24 13.23
C LYS A 111 -10.37 4.55 12.06
N PRO A 112 -9.82 5.77 11.99
CA PRO A 112 -8.83 6.14 10.98
C PRO A 112 -7.59 5.24 11.11
N GLN A 113 -7.01 4.87 9.98
CA GLN A 113 -5.83 4.00 9.92
C GLN A 113 -4.87 4.51 8.85
N VAL A 114 -3.57 4.35 9.07
CA VAL A 114 -2.56 4.60 8.06
C VAL A 114 -2.44 3.36 7.19
N HIS A 115 -3.05 3.42 6.00
CA HIS A 115 -3.03 2.33 5.02
C HIS A 115 -1.94 2.49 3.96
N GLU A 116 -0.82 3.13 4.31
CA GLU A 116 0.30 3.37 3.42
C GLU A 116 1.24 2.17 3.38
N LYS A 117 1.91 1.96 2.24
CA LYS A 117 3.03 1.01 2.07
C LYS A 117 4.12 1.73 1.28
N LEU A 118 4.97 2.45 2.00
CA LEU A 118 6.06 3.24 1.43
C LEU A 118 7.37 2.79 2.03
N PHE A 119 8.36 2.54 1.18
CA PHE A 119 9.68 2.06 1.60
C PHE A 119 10.75 2.86 0.85
N ALA A 120 11.53 3.68 1.54
CA ALA A 120 12.58 4.48 0.95
C ALA A 120 13.95 4.05 1.47
N PHE A 121 14.90 3.95 0.54
CA PHE A 121 16.25 3.47 0.76
C PHE A 121 17.22 4.46 0.14
N SER A 122 18.28 4.77 0.87
CA SER A 122 19.38 5.60 0.35
C SER A 122 20.32 4.85 -0.61
N HIS A 123 20.40 3.52 -0.49
CA HIS A 123 21.39 2.67 -1.16
C HIS A 123 20.75 1.46 -1.85
N PRO A 124 21.45 0.80 -2.81
CA PRO A 124 22.74 1.21 -3.39
C PRO A 124 22.64 2.50 -4.22
N ARG A 125 21.41 2.93 -4.50
CA ARG A 125 21.07 4.24 -5.04
C ARG A 125 19.74 4.71 -4.41
N PRO A 126 19.54 6.01 -4.19
CA PRO A 126 18.32 6.52 -3.60
C PRO A 126 17.07 6.06 -4.38
N THR A 127 16.16 5.40 -3.68
CA THR A 127 15.00 4.74 -4.27
C THR A 127 13.84 4.74 -3.28
N ALA A 128 12.61 4.91 -3.76
CA ALA A 128 11.40 4.75 -2.97
C ALA A 128 10.44 3.76 -3.64
N PHE A 129 9.76 2.95 -2.85
CA PHE A 129 8.77 1.99 -3.30
C PHE A 129 7.39 2.40 -2.79
N ILE A 130 6.39 2.30 -3.65
CA ILE A 130 4.98 2.60 -3.36
C ILE A 130 4.14 1.48 -3.95
N GLY A 131 3.17 0.95 -3.22
CA GLY A 131 2.26 0.00 -3.86
C GLY A 131 1.22 -0.62 -2.95
N SER A 132 0.78 -1.81 -3.35
CA SER A 132 -0.26 -2.56 -2.64
C SER A 132 0.30 -3.54 -1.61
N PHE A 133 1.55 -3.96 -1.76
CA PHE A 133 2.17 -5.01 -0.95
C PHE A 133 2.41 -4.56 0.49
N ASN A 134 1.93 -5.35 1.45
CA ASN A 134 2.43 -5.32 2.82
C ASN A 134 3.28 -6.58 3.09
N PRO A 135 4.33 -6.51 3.93
CA PRO A 135 5.07 -7.67 4.42
C PRO A 135 4.22 -8.49 5.42
N SER A 136 3.13 -9.09 4.95
CA SER A 136 2.11 -9.78 5.76
C SER A 136 2.33 -11.28 5.92
N GLY A 137 3.18 -11.88 5.10
CA GLY A 137 3.59 -13.28 5.24
C GLY A 137 4.72 -13.42 6.26
N ASP A 138 4.84 -14.60 6.85
CA ASP A 138 5.93 -14.97 7.76
C ASP A 138 6.33 -16.41 7.47
N PHE A 139 7.56 -16.82 7.77
CA PHE A 139 8.01 -18.19 7.45
C PHE A 139 8.70 -18.87 8.65
N PRO A 140 8.18 -20.01 9.17
CA PRO A 140 6.86 -20.59 8.84
C PRO A 140 5.71 -19.66 9.25
N GLU A 141 4.56 -19.79 8.59
CA GLU A 141 3.37 -18.98 8.91
C GLU A 141 2.77 -19.44 10.25
N GLU A 142 2.98 -18.69 11.32
CA GLU A 142 2.49 -19.07 12.66
C GLU A 142 0.99 -18.85 12.90
N ALA A 143 0.32 -18.13 12.00
CA ALA A 143 -1.12 -17.89 12.05
C ALA A 143 -1.69 -17.83 10.62
N PRO A 144 -1.82 -18.98 9.92
CA PRO A 144 -2.28 -19.01 8.53
C PRO A 144 -3.73 -18.52 8.36
N GLU A 145 -4.57 -18.65 9.39
CA GLU A 145 -5.98 -18.25 9.38
C GLU A 145 -6.21 -16.73 9.27
N ILE A 146 -5.17 -15.93 9.55
CA ILE A 146 -5.23 -14.48 9.38
C ILE A 146 -5.06 -14.06 7.91
N LEU A 147 -4.36 -14.86 7.11
CA LEU A 147 -3.98 -14.49 5.74
C LEU A 147 -5.18 -14.33 4.81
N PRO A 148 -6.20 -15.20 4.84
CA PRO A 148 -7.44 -14.95 4.11
C PRO A 148 -8.15 -13.67 4.57
N LYS A 149 -8.07 -13.33 5.86
CA LYS A 149 -8.73 -12.14 6.41
C LYS A 149 -8.04 -10.85 5.96
N ILE A 150 -6.71 -10.83 5.97
CA ILE A 150 -5.88 -9.74 5.43
C ILE A 150 -6.00 -9.67 3.90
N GLY A 151 -6.07 -10.83 3.24
CA GLY A 151 -6.06 -10.98 1.79
C GLY A 151 -4.77 -10.46 1.18
N ASP A 152 -3.64 -10.71 1.84
CA ASP A 152 -2.28 -10.35 1.43
C ASP A 152 -1.27 -11.28 2.12
N HIS A 153 -0.34 -11.89 1.38
CA HIS A 153 0.71 -12.79 1.86
C HIS A 153 1.79 -12.99 0.76
N ASN A 154 2.71 -13.93 0.96
CA ASN A 154 3.91 -14.12 0.13
C ASN A 154 3.66 -14.48 -1.34
N ILE A 155 2.46 -14.93 -1.73
CA ILE A 155 2.11 -15.35 -3.10
C ILE A 155 0.96 -14.48 -3.68
N ALA A 156 0.49 -13.46 -2.95
CA ALA A 156 -0.64 -12.63 -3.35
C ALA A 156 -0.34 -11.73 -4.57
N HIS A 157 -1.34 -11.51 -5.44
CA HIS A 157 -1.21 -10.54 -6.54
C HIS A 157 -1.05 -9.13 -5.96
N ASN A 158 0.14 -8.57 -6.12
CA ASN A 158 0.56 -7.29 -5.58
C ASN A 158 1.50 -6.56 -6.53
N ALA A 159 1.72 -5.28 -6.28
CA ALA A 159 2.80 -4.54 -6.93
C ALA A 159 3.50 -3.60 -5.97
N LEU A 160 4.78 -3.35 -6.27
CA LEU A 160 5.57 -2.22 -5.81
C LEU A 160 6.11 -1.47 -7.01
N VAL A 161 5.85 -0.18 -7.07
CA VAL A 161 6.45 0.74 -8.03
C VAL A 161 7.70 1.31 -7.39
N GLU A 162 8.85 0.96 -7.94
CA GLU A 162 10.15 1.56 -7.64
C GLU A 162 10.26 2.91 -8.35
N ALA A 163 10.47 3.97 -7.59
CA ALA A 163 10.76 5.32 -8.06
C ALA A 163 12.21 5.67 -7.74
N ALA A 164 12.93 6.15 -8.75
CA ALA A 164 14.31 6.63 -8.60
C ALA A 164 14.46 8.12 -8.95
N ASP A 165 13.36 8.78 -9.25
CA ASP A 165 13.30 10.24 -9.39
C ASP A 165 13.66 10.90 -8.04
N PRO A 166 14.70 11.74 -7.97
CA PRO A 166 15.18 12.31 -6.70
C PRO A 166 14.12 13.11 -5.95
N GLU A 167 13.25 13.84 -6.65
CA GLU A 167 12.18 14.64 -6.04
C GLU A 167 11.13 13.74 -5.41
N MET A 168 10.70 12.67 -6.11
CA MET A 168 9.77 11.67 -5.57
C MET A 168 10.37 10.95 -4.35
N VAL A 169 11.65 10.56 -4.42
CA VAL A 169 12.35 9.90 -3.31
C VAL A 169 12.43 10.82 -2.09
N ALA A 170 12.80 12.09 -2.30
CA ALA A 170 12.89 13.08 -1.22
C ALA A 170 11.52 13.35 -0.59
N LEU A 171 10.46 13.45 -1.40
CA LEU A 171 9.10 13.67 -0.94
C LEU A 171 8.60 12.51 -0.07
N ILE A 172 8.75 11.27 -0.53
CA ILE A 172 8.31 10.08 0.22
C ILE A 172 9.10 9.95 1.52
N THR A 173 10.43 10.12 1.44
CA THR A 173 11.31 10.08 2.61
C THR A 173 10.91 11.14 3.64
N GLY A 174 10.68 12.37 3.19
CA GLY A 174 10.25 13.47 4.05
C GLY A 174 8.91 13.20 4.73
N HIS A 175 7.94 12.67 3.96
CA HIS A 175 6.63 12.29 4.47
C HIS A 175 6.71 11.22 5.56
N ILE A 176 7.46 10.13 5.34
CA ILE A 176 7.63 9.06 6.34
C ILE A 176 8.25 9.61 7.62
N ARG A 177 9.33 10.41 7.51
CA ARG A 177 10.01 11.00 8.67
C ARG A 177 9.11 11.95 9.44
N GLN A 178 8.27 12.71 8.74
CA GLN A 178 7.33 13.57 9.41
C GLN A 178 6.21 12.80 10.09
N LEU A 179 5.67 11.77 9.44
CA LEU A 179 4.68 10.89 10.06
C LEU A 179 5.25 10.23 11.32
N HIS A 180 6.52 9.85 11.31
CA HIS A 180 7.23 9.33 12.47
C HIS A 180 7.29 10.34 13.63
N ARG A 181 7.64 11.61 13.34
CA ARG A 181 7.72 12.68 14.36
C ARG A 181 6.33 13.09 14.89
N ASP A 182 5.40 13.37 13.98
CA ASP A 182 4.21 14.19 14.25
C ASP A 182 2.87 13.47 14.02
N GLY A 183 2.88 12.22 13.57
CA GLY A 183 1.72 11.54 12.98
C GLY A 183 0.54 11.25 13.92
N SER A 184 0.64 11.50 15.22
CA SER A 184 -0.43 11.14 16.19
C SER A 184 -1.72 11.96 16.07
N SER A 185 -1.76 13.00 15.23
CA SER A 185 -2.97 13.81 15.05
C SER A 185 -3.74 13.43 13.78
N LEU A 186 -5.08 13.38 13.85
CA LEU A 186 -5.96 13.28 12.68
C LEU A 186 -5.72 14.37 11.62
N LEU A 187 -5.23 15.53 12.07
CA LEU A 187 -4.97 16.69 11.23
C LEU A 187 -3.48 16.84 10.93
N TYR A 188 -2.63 15.83 11.23
CA TYR A 188 -1.18 15.91 10.96
C TYR A 188 -0.92 16.34 9.52
N ARG A 189 -1.77 15.88 8.60
CA ARG A 189 -1.65 16.12 7.17
C ARG A 189 -2.01 17.54 6.72
N PHE A 190 -2.66 18.33 7.56
CA PHE A 190 -2.95 19.74 7.31
C PHE A 190 -1.93 20.68 7.97
N ARG A 191 -0.93 20.15 8.67
CA ARG A 191 0.12 20.96 9.28
C ARG A 191 1.13 21.45 8.22
N PRO A 192 1.81 22.59 8.47
CA PRO A 192 2.94 23.01 7.65
C PRO A 192 3.97 21.87 7.51
N GLY A 193 4.50 21.70 6.29
CA GLY A 193 5.48 20.65 5.98
C GLY A 193 4.91 19.25 5.72
N ALA A 194 3.66 18.96 6.12
CA ALA A 194 3.00 17.67 5.89
C ALA A 194 2.96 17.28 4.42
N GLY A 195 3.10 15.97 4.13
CA GLY A 195 3.01 15.43 2.78
C GLY A 195 1.82 16.01 2.01
N LYS A 196 2.11 16.95 1.12
CA LYS A 196 1.13 17.54 0.21
C LYS A 196 1.06 16.67 -1.03
N ASP A 197 -0.10 16.69 -1.69
CA ASP A 197 -0.15 16.23 -3.07
C ASP A 197 0.92 16.99 -3.85
N ALA A 198 1.70 16.29 -4.65
CA ALA A 198 2.78 16.88 -5.44
C ALA A 198 2.72 16.39 -6.87
N ASP A 199 2.97 17.33 -7.77
CA ASP A 199 3.05 17.12 -9.21
C ASP A 199 4.47 17.42 -9.65
N LEU A 200 5.16 16.40 -10.14
CA LEU A 200 6.54 16.47 -10.61
C LEU A 200 6.60 16.57 -12.14
N GLY A 201 5.49 16.95 -12.78
CA GLY A 201 5.30 17.07 -14.22
C GLY A 201 5.11 15.74 -14.95
N HIS A 202 5.91 14.74 -14.59
CA HIS A 202 5.89 13.40 -15.18
C HIS A 202 5.29 12.33 -14.25
N SER A 203 5.05 12.70 -12.99
CA SER A 203 4.37 11.87 -12.00
C SER A 203 3.63 12.75 -11.00
N ARG A 204 2.60 12.18 -10.37
CA ARG A 204 1.85 12.85 -9.32
C ARG A 204 1.62 11.88 -8.17
N ILE A 205 1.93 12.31 -6.96
CA ILE A 205 1.59 11.61 -5.73
C ILE A 205 0.48 12.36 -5.01
N VAL A 206 -0.49 11.59 -4.51
CA VAL A 206 -1.68 12.09 -3.85
C VAL A 206 -1.87 11.31 -2.55
N PHE A 207 -2.11 12.02 -1.47
CA PHE A 207 -2.29 11.39 -0.16
C PHE A 207 -3.76 11.48 0.30
N TRP A 208 -4.13 10.75 1.36
CA TRP A 208 -5.40 10.94 2.10
C TRP A 208 -5.16 11.27 3.59
N PRO A 209 -6.06 11.98 4.30
CA PRO A 209 -7.32 12.58 3.83
C PRO A 209 -7.11 13.85 2.98
N ARG A 210 -8.08 14.21 2.13
CA ARG A 210 -8.00 15.37 1.22
C ARG A 210 -9.33 16.11 1.14
N LEU A 211 -9.28 17.42 0.87
CA LEU A 211 -10.47 18.25 0.64
C LEU A 211 -10.92 18.25 -0.83
N GLY A 212 -10.00 18.02 -1.77
CA GLY A 212 -10.32 17.97 -3.20
C GLY A 212 -10.92 16.63 -3.64
N GLY A 213 -11.59 16.63 -4.79
CA GLY A 213 -12.23 15.43 -5.36
C GLY A 213 -11.27 14.25 -5.59
N HIS A 214 -11.85 13.04 -5.76
CA HIS A 214 -11.09 11.80 -5.89
C HIS A 214 -10.18 11.84 -7.14
N PRO A 215 -8.85 11.64 -7.02
CA PRO A 215 -7.90 11.83 -8.12
C PRO A 215 -8.20 10.91 -9.31
N VAL A 216 -8.56 9.66 -9.05
CA VAL A 216 -8.98 8.71 -10.10
C VAL A 216 -10.25 9.18 -10.81
N GLU A 217 -11.21 9.82 -10.13
CA GLU A 217 -12.44 10.29 -10.80
C GLU A 217 -12.18 11.47 -11.73
N ARG A 218 -11.15 12.27 -11.44
CA ARG A 218 -10.66 13.31 -12.36
C ARG A 218 -9.99 12.68 -13.58
N LEU A 219 -9.08 11.73 -13.35
CA LEU A 219 -8.40 10.99 -14.42
C LEU A 219 -9.42 10.29 -15.34
N LEU A 220 -10.39 9.59 -14.76
CA LEU A 220 -11.46 8.95 -15.53
C LEU A 220 -12.37 9.92 -16.29
N ARG A 221 -12.45 11.22 -15.91
CA ARG A 221 -13.17 12.22 -16.72
C ARG A 221 -12.33 12.70 -17.90
N GLU A 222 -11.07 12.95 -17.63
CA GLU A 222 -10.12 13.49 -18.61
C GLU A 222 -9.90 12.50 -19.77
N TYR A 223 -9.79 11.20 -19.44
CA TYR A 223 -9.56 10.14 -20.42
C TYR A 223 -10.84 9.32 -20.76
N GLY A 224 -12.02 9.82 -20.35
CA GLY A 224 -13.26 9.04 -20.27
C GLY A 224 -14.16 9.00 -21.51
N GLY A 225 -13.79 9.67 -22.60
CA GLY A 225 -14.50 9.57 -23.89
C GLY A 225 -13.80 8.57 -24.79
N GLU A 226 -14.47 7.47 -25.15
CA GLU A 226 -14.01 6.42 -26.10
C GLU A 226 -12.70 5.68 -25.76
N GLY A 227 -12.05 6.01 -24.64
CA GLY A 227 -10.82 5.37 -24.19
C GLY A 227 -10.98 3.92 -23.72
N ARG A 228 -9.85 3.21 -23.65
CA ARG A 228 -9.75 1.89 -23.00
C ARG A 228 -9.31 2.07 -21.56
N ILE A 229 -10.13 1.59 -20.62
CA ILE A 229 -9.90 1.72 -19.17
C ILE A 229 -9.80 0.32 -18.58
N ARG A 230 -8.70 0.02 -17.88
CA ARG A 230 -8.50 -1.29 -17.24
C ARG A 230 -8.21 -1.11 -15.76
N ILE A 231 -9.07 -1.68 -14.93
CA ILE A 231 -9.01 -1.51 -13.48
C ILE A 231 -8.73 -2.86 -12.84
N ALA A 232 -7.66 -2.97 -12.06
CA ALA A 232 -7.55 -4.00 -11.04
C ALA A 232 -7.96 -3.39 -9.70
N ALA A 233 -9.02 -3.92 -9.09
CA ALA A 233 -9.44 -3.51 -7.76
C ALA A 233 -9.73 -4.71 -6.87
N SER A 234 -9.06 -4.75 -5.71
CA SER A 234 -9.40 -5.70 -4.66
C SER A 234 -10.74 -5.39 -3.99
N HIS A 235 -11.27 -4.17 -4.09
CA HIS A 235 -12.56 -3.77 -3.51
C HIS A 235 -13.31 -2.77 -4.38
N ILE A 236 -14.60 -3.02 -4.62
CA ILE A 236 -15.52 -2.09 -5.30
C ILE A 236 -16.85 -2.11 -4.55
N ARG A 237 -16.97 -1.27 -3.53
CA ARG A 237 -18.16 -1.19 -2.66
C ARG A 237 -18.89 0.14 -2.75
N HIS A 238 -18.21 1.20 -3.16
CA HIS A 238 -18.79 2.54 -3.18
C HIS A 238 -19.75 2.71 -4.36
N ALA A 239 -21.01 3.04 -4.09
CA ALA A 239 -22.04 3.21 -5.12
C ALA A 239 -21.68 4.31 -6.14
N GLY A 240 -20.95 5.36 -5.71
CA GLY A 240 -20.44 6.39 -6.61
C GLY A 240 -19.45 5.85 -7.64
N ALA A 241 -18.50 5.00 -7.21
CA ALA A 241 -17.52 4.39 -8.11
C ALA A 241 -18.20 3.49 -9.14
N VAL A 242 -19.17 2.66 -8.71
CA VAL A 242 -19.94 1.80 -9.62
C VAL A 242 -20.75 2.63 -10.63
N ARG A 243 -21.44 3.69 -10.17
CA ARG A 243 -22.18 4.60 -11.07
C ARG A 243 -21.27 5.23 -12.13
N ARG A 244 -20.05 5.61 -11.75
CA ARG A 244 -19.09 6.20 -12.68
C ARG A 244 -18.62 5.22 -13.74
N LEU A 245 -18.27 3.99 -13.36
CA LEU A 245 -17.86 2.96 -14.33
C LEU A 245 -18.99 2.61 -15.30
N VAL A 246 -20.23 2.53 -14.80
CA VAL A 246 -21.43 2.36 -15.64
C VAL A 246 -21.60 3.52 -16.61
N ALA A 247 -21.41 4.76 -16.15
CA ALA A 247 -21.54 5.94 -17.01
C ALA A 247 -20.48 5.95 -18.12
N LEU A 248 -19.23 5.59 -17.82
CA LEU A 248 -18.15 5.52 -18.80
C LEU A 248 -18.42 4.45 -19.87
N ALA A 249 -18.84 3.25 -19.46
CA ALA A 249 -19.18 2.20 -20.42
C ALA A 249 -20.35 2.62 -21.32
N ARG A 250 -21.36 3.28 -20.75
CA ARG A 250 -22.51 3.82 -21.52
C ARG A 250 -22.15 4.98 -22.45
N SER A 251 -21.10 5.72 -22.15
CA SER A 251 -20.57 6.78 -23.03
C SER A 251 -19.58 6.25 -24.06
N GLY A 252 -19.50 4.93 -24.29
CA GLY A 252 -18.68 4.31 -25.33
C GLY A 252 -17.26 3.92 -24.91
N ALA A 253 -16.85 4.12 -23.64
CA ALA A 253 -15.54 3.68 -23.19
C ALA A 253 -15.48 2.15 -23.05
N SER A 254 -14.36 1.56 -23.48
CA SER A 254 -14.10 0.14 -23.24
C SER A 254 -13.57 -0.04 -21.81
N VAL A 255 -14.44 -0.43 -20.88
CA VAL A 255 -14.08 -0.63 -19.47
C VAL A 255 -13.88 -2.12 -19.16
N GLU A 256 -12.72 -2.46 -18.60
CA GLU A 256 -12.41 -3.79 -18.05
C GLU A 256 -12.15 -3.68 -16.54
N VAL A 257 -12.77 -4.56 -15.75
CA VAL A 257 -12.57 -4.67 -14.31
C VAL A 257 -12.08 -6.08 -13.98
N ILE A 258 -10.91 -6.15 -13.35
CA ILE A 258 -10.32 -7.36 -12.80
C ILE A 258 -10.43 -7.28 -11.28
N SER A 259 -11.10 -8.26 -10.66
CA SER A 259 -11.22 -8.35 -9.20
C SER A 259 -10.74 -9.67 -8.64
N GLU A 260 -10.62 -9.74 -7.31
CA GLU A 260 -10.47 -10.98 -6.57
C GLU A 260 -11.57 -11.98 -6.93
N HIS A 261 -11.25 -13.28 -6.91
CA HIS A 261 -12.19 -14.34 -7.23
C HIS A 261 -13.39 -14.40 -6.26
N THR A 262 -13.19 -14.03 -4.99
CA THR A 262 -14.25 -14.07 -3.98
C THR A 262 -15.27 -12.94 -4.13
N ALA A 263 -16.51 -13.19 -3.69
CA ALA A 263 -17.56 -12.15 -3.62
C ALA A 263 -17.42 -11.23 -2.38
N ARG A 264 -16.43 -11.48 -1.51
CA ARG A 264 -16.27 -10.78 -0.24
C ARG A 264 -16.08 -9.28 -0.43
N ARG A 265 -15.23 -8.88 -1.36
CA ARG A 265 -14.79 -7.48 -1.53
C ARG A 265 -15.41 -6.80 -2.74
N VAL A 266 -15.83 -7.58 -3.73
CA VAL A 266 -16.68 -7.17 -4.86
C VAL A 266 -17.93 -8.05 -4.90
N PRO A 267 -19.05 -7.61 -4.31
CA PRO A 267 -20.28 -8.39 -4.25
C PRO A 267 -20.85 -8.72 -5.64
N ALA A 268 -21.53 -9.87 -5.79
CA ALA A 268 -22.14 -10.28 -7.05
C ALA A 268 -23.13 -9.24 -7.63
N ARG A 269 -23.84 -8.49 -6.77
CA ARG A 269 -24.72 -7.39 -7.21
C ARG A 269 -23.95 -6.27 -7.93
N THR A 270 -22.71 -5.99 -7.50
CA THR A 270 -21.85 -4.99 -8.12
C THR A 270 -21.41 -5.46 -9.49
N GLU A 271 -20.95 -6.71 -9.59
CA GLU A 271 -20.55 -7.34 -10.85
C GLU A 271 -21.70 -7.38 -11.86
N ARG A 272 -22.90 -7.86 -11.46
CA ARG A 272 -24.09 -7.86 -12.33
C ARG A 272 -24.42 -6.48 -12.87
N ARG A 273 -24.30 -5.45 -12.02
CA ARG A 273 -24.58 -4.07 -12.42
C ARG A 273 -23.55 -3.52 -13.42
N LEU A 274 -22.28 -3.88 -13.26
CA LEU A 274 -21.21 -3.47 -14.18
C LEU A 274 -21.35 -4.19 -15.53
N THR A 275 -21.51 -5.50 -15.51
CA THR A 275 -21.67 -6.33 -16.72
C THR A 275 -22.91 -5.94 -17.52
N ALA A 276 -24.04 -5.66 -16.86
CA ALA A 276 -25.24 -5.14 -17.52
C ALA A 276 -25.06 -3.78 -18.20
N ALA A 277 -23.99 -3.04 -17.89
CA ALA A 277 -23.63 -1.79 -18.54
C ALA A 277 -22.56 -1.94 -19.64
N GLY A 278 -22.18 -3.17 -19.99
CA GLY A 278 -21.14 -3.44 -20.99
C GLY A 278 -19.71 -3.44 -20.46
N VAL A 279 -19.51 -3.42 -19.14
CA VAL A 279 -18.17 -3.54 -18.54
C VAL A 279 -17.70 -5.00 -18.62
N ALA A 280 -16.55 -5.23 -19.23
CA ALA A 280 -15.89 -6.54 -19.19
C ALA A 280 -15.43 -6.82 -17.76
N PHE A 281 -15.89 -7.90 -17.15
CA PHE A 281 -15.58 -8.23 -15.76
C PHE A 281 -14.86 -9.58 -15.69
N ARG A 282 -13.74 -9.63 -14.97
CA ARG A 282 -12.95 -10.85 -14.78
C ARG A 282 -12.62 -11.05 -13.31
N ARG A 283 -12.82 -12.28 -12.84
CA ARG A 283 -12.42 -12.75 -11.51
C ARG A 283 -11.10 -13.48 -11.63
N LEU A 284 -10.08 -13.06 -10.87
CA LEU A 284 -8.73 -13.61 -10.92
C LEU A 284 -8.39 -14.37 -9.62
N GLY A 285 -7.62 -15.45 -9.77
CA GLY A 285 -7.03 -16.19 -8.65
C GLY A 285 -7.89 -17.34 -8.12
N ALA A 286 -8.93 -17.77 -8.85
CA ALA A 286 -9.79 -18.88 -8.42
C ALA A 286 -9.09 -20.25 -8.49
N GLU A 287 -8.32 -20.48 -9.55
CA GLU A 287 -7.64 -21.76 -9.78
C GLU A 287 -6.48 -22.01 -8.80
N GLN A 288 -5.80 -20.93 -8.37
CA GLN A 288 -4.64 -20.99 -7.49
C GLN A 288 -4.95 -20.59 -6.04
N ASP A 289 -6.21 -20.25 -5.73
CA ASP A 289 -6.67 -19.69 -4.45
C ASP A 289 -5.79 -18.54 -3.93
N VAL A 290 -5.33 -17.68 -4.85
CA VAL A 290 -4.44 -16.57 -4.52
C VAL A 290 -5.24 -15.28 -4.35
N PRO A 291 -5.08 -14.54 -3.24
CA PRO A 291 -5.77 -13.29 -3.04
C PRO A 291 -5.23 -12.21 -3.96
N MET A 292 -6.15 -11.34 -4.37
CA MET A 292 -5.85 -10.19 -5.21
C MET A 292 -5.83 -8.93 -4.36
N HIS A 293 -4.64 -8.38 -4.14
CA HIS A 293 -4.47 -7.16 -3.35
C HIS A 293 -3.99 -5.96 -4.20
N LEU A 294 -3.61 -6.22 -5.44
CA LEU A 294 -3.24 -5.26 -6.47
C LEU A 294 -4.34 -4.21 -6.71
N LYS A 295 -3.90 -2.96 -6.93
CA LYS A 295 -4.78 -1.82 -7.20
C LYS A 295 -4.15 -0.99 -8.32
N PHE A 296 -4.76 -0.98 -9.50
CA PHE A 296 -4.38 -0.08 -10.60
C PHE A 296 -5.62 0.31 -11.42
N VAL A 297 -5.52 1.45 -12.10
CA VAL A 297 -6.52 2.00 -13.03
C VAL A 297 -5.79 2.43 -14.29
#